data_AF-A0A7K6NN85-F1
#
_entry.id   AF-A0A7K6NN85-F1
#
_cell.length_a   1.000
_cell.length_b   1.000
_cell.length_c   1.000
_cell.angle_alpha   90.00
_cell.angle_beta   90.00
_cell.angle_gamma   90.00
#
_symmetry.space_group_name_H-M   'P 1'
#
loop_
_entity.id
_entity.type
_entity.pdbx_description
1 polymer ?
#
loop_
_entity_poly.entity_id
_entity_poly.type
_entity_poly.pdbx_seq_one_letter_code
_entity_poly.pdbx_strand_id
1 'polypeptide(L)'
;VLRVGSETRCAKDTSRPTCNGPLPGPGPYQVKFLALNGSEPVAETSWSDPITLKTAVPSSSISLMGSGHSAGMIALTTILSILFAILLAGLVAMLLWGSDSGGVSSTFSKPEAVTVRRYNTHHVYDQPAARL
;
A
#
# COMPACT_ATOMS: atom_id res chain seq x y z
N VAL A 1 -26.26 12.31 -14.35
CA VAL A 1 -25.37 13.04 -15.27
C VAL A 1 -25.72 12.64 -16.70
N LEU A 2 -26.07 13.59 -17.56
CA LEU A 2 -26.25 13.33 -19.00
C LEU A 2 -24.87 13.22 -19.64
N ARG A 3 -24.52 12.06 -20.20
CA ARG A 3 -23.19 11.79 -20.75
C ARG A 3 -23.27 11.67 -22.27
N VAL A 4 -22.67 12.63 -22.97
CA VAL A 4 -22.47 12.57 -24.42
C VAL A 4 -21.33 11.62 -24.73
N GLY A 5 -21.48 10.81 -25.78
CA GLY A 5 -20.44 9.93 -26.27
C GLY A 5 -20.21 8.64 -25.48
N SER A 6 -21.24 8.11 -24.81
CA SER A 6 -21.12 6.89 -24.02
C SER A 6 -21.07 5.61 -24.87
N GLU A 7 -21.58 5.63 -26.10
CA GLU A 7 -21.67 4.46 -26.98
C GLU A 7 -20.42 4.34 -27.86
N THR A 8 -19.32 3.83 -27.32
CA THR A 8 -18.07 3.67 -28.09
C THR A 8 -18.18 2.64 -29.22
N ARG A 9 -19.09 1.65 -29.10
CA ARG A 9 -19.23 0.54 -30.06
C ARG A 9 -19.77 0.98 -31.42
N CYS A 10 -20.58 2.03 -31.45
CA CYS A 10 -21.21 2.52 -32.67
C CYS A 10 -20.41 3.66 -33.33
N ALA A 11 -19.26 4.06 -32.77
CA ALA A 11 -18.50 5.22 -33.25
C ALA A 11 -18.12 5.13 -34.75
N LYS A 12 -18.06 3.89 -35.28
CA LYS A 12 -17.78 3.60 -36.69
C LYS A 12 -18.94 2.90 -37.41
N ASP A 13 -20.09 2.79 -36.76
CA ASP A 13 -21.25 2.06 -37.29
C ASP A 13 -22.18 3.01 -38.05
N THR A 14 -22.00 3.08 -39.37
CA THR A 14 -22.80 3.91 -40.26
C THR A 14 -24.27 3.46 -40.34
N SER A 15 -24.60 2.24 -39.88
CA SER A 15 -25.99 1.75 -39.89
C SER A 15 -26.86 2.34 -38.77
N ARG A 16 -26.25 3.00 -37.78
CA ARG A 16 -26.93 3.58 -36.61
C ARG A 16 -26.65 5.08 -36.47
N PRO A 17 -27.28 5.95 -37.29
CA PRO A 17 -26.99 7.38 -37.32
C PRO A 17 -27.40 8.15 -36.05
N THR A 18 -28.28 7.58 -35.23
CA THR A 18 -28.78 8.20 -33.98
C THR A 18 -27.96 7.85 -32.74
N CYS A 19 -26.77 7.26 -32.92
CA CYS A 19 -25.99 6.78 -31.80
C CYS A 19 -25.36 7.91 -30.97
N ASN A 20 -25.33 7.74 -29.64
CA ASN A 20 -24.58 8.61 -28.73
C ASN A 20 -23.07 8.27 -28.71
N GLY A 21 -22.42 8.30 -29.87
CA GLY A 21 -20.99 7.96 -30.05
C GLY A 21 -20.03 9.08 -29.59
N PRO A 22 -18.76 8.75 -29.28
CA PRO A 22 -17.74 9.75 -28.91
C PRO A 22 -17.59 10.84 -29.97
N LEU A 23 -17.40 12.07 -29.51
CA LEU A 23 -17.12 13.18 -30.40
C LEU A 23 -15.74 13.00 -31.06
N PRO A 24 -15.59 13.30 -32.36
CA PRO A 24 -14.38 12.96 -33.14
C PRO A 24 -13.13 13.76 -32.77
N GLY A 25 -13.24 14.83 -31.99
CA GLY A 25 -12.12 15.67 -31.60
C GLY A 25 -12.50 16.67 -30.50
N PRO A 26 -11.64 17.68 -30.26
CA PRO A 26 -11.89 18.66 -29.20
C PRO A 26 -12.91 19.74 -29.57
N GLY A 27 -13.35 19.84 -30.83
CA GLY A 27 -14.35 20.83 -31.26
C GLY A 27 -13.81 21.79 -32.31
N PRO A 28 -14.46 22.96 -32.51
CA PRO A 28 -15.46 23.57 -31.62
C PRO A 28 -16.84 22.89 -31.65
N TYR A 29 -17.52 22.86 -30.51
CA TYR A 29 -18.90 22.39 -30.38
C TYR A 29 -19.81 23.47 -29.78
N GLN A 30 -21.11 23.41 -30.07
CA GLN A 30 -22.14 24.20 -29.40
C GLN A 30 -23.13 23.26 -28.74
N VAL A 31 -23.71 23.71 -27.63
CA VAL A 31 -24.66 22.91 -26.85
C VAL A 31 -25.96 23.68 -26.70
N LYS A 32 -27.08 22.97 -26.78
CA LYS A 32 -28.38 23.45 -26.31
C LYS A 32 -29.12 22.33 -25.61
N PHE A 33 -30.10 22.68 -24.81
CA PHE A 33 -30.98 21.72 -24.16
C PHE A 33 -32.34 21.75 -24.84
N LEU A 34 -32.90 20.56 -25.06
CA LEU A 34 -34.30 20.38 -25.47
C LEU A 34 -35.04 19.66 -24.33
N ALA A 35 -36.20 20.17 -23.98
CA ALA A 35 -37.20 19.44 -23.19
C ALA A 35 -38.17 18.77 -24.15
N LEU A 36 -38.42 17.47 -23.94
CA LEU A 36 -39.33 16.68 -24.76
C LEU A 36 -40.54 16.23 -23.93
N ASN A 37 -41.73 16.22 -24.53
CA ASN A 37 -42.89 15.48 -24.06
C ASN A 37 -43.10 14.27 -24.98
N GLY A 38 -42.67 13.09 -24.52
CA GLY A 38 -42.52 11.93 -25.40
C GLY A 38 -41.44 12.19 -26.46
N SER A 39 -41.84 12.20 -27.72
CA SER A 39 -40.95 12.50 -28.86
C SER A 39 -41.03 13.97 -29.32
N GLU A 40 -41.94 14.78 -28.74
CA GLU A 40 -42.20 16.14 -29.20
C GLU A 40 -41.40 17.16 -28.37
N PRO A 41 -40.65 18.09 -29.00
CA PRO A 41 -40.01 19.19 -28.30
C PRO A 41 -41.04 20.18 -27.75
N VAL A 42 -40.95 20.49 -26.45
CA VAL A 42 -41.83 21.45 -25.78
C VAL A 42 -41.12 22.73 -25.33
N ALA A 43 -39.79 22.69 -25.19
CA ALA A 43 -38.98 23.87 -24.94
C ALA A 43 -37.53 23.62 -25.36
N GLU A 44 -36.81 24.69 -25.70
CA GLU A 44 -35.37 24.65 -25.95
C GLU A 44 -34.65 25.89 -25.43
N THR A 45 -33.35 25.74 -25.14
CA THR A 45 -32.47 26.88 -24.88
C THR A 45 -31.87 27.41 -26.18
N SER A 46 -31.40 28.66 -26.16
CA SER A 46 -30.45 29.12 -27.17
C SER A 46 -29.19 28.26 -27.19
N TRP A 47 -28.49 28.28 -28.32
CA TRP A 47 -27.15 27.68 -28.43
C TRP A 47 -26.17 28.40 -27.51
N SER A 48 -25.25 27.63 -26.92
CA SER A 48 -24.10 28.16 -26.22
C SER A 48 -23.11 28.81 -27.18
N ASP A 49 -22.21 29.62 -26.64
CA ASP A 49 -20.97 29.96 -27.34
C ASP A 49 -20.17 28.68 -27.68
N PRO A 50 -19.29 28.73 -28.69
CA PRO A 50 -18.42 27.61 -29.04
C PRO A 50 -17.56 27.18 -27.84
N ILE A 51 -17.58 25.88 -27.55
CA ILE A 51 -16.76 25.25 -26.51
C ILE A 51 -15.70 24.33 -27.12
N THR A 52 -14.60 24.16 -26.40
CA THR A 52 -13.55 23.17 -26.71
C THR A 52 -13.50 22.12 -25.60
N LEU A 53 -13.57 20.85 -25.99
CA LEU A 53 -13.47 19.71 -25.09
C LEU A 53 -12.02 19.46 -24.67
N LYS A 54 -11.86 18.96 -23.46
CA LYS A 54 -10.56 18.48 -22.99
C LYS A 54 -10.24 17.15 -23.65
N THR A 55 -9.11 17.08 -24.35
CA THR A 55 -8.58 15.83 -24.89
C THR A 55 -7.97 15.01 -23.75
N ALA A 56 -8.40 13.75 -23.62
CA ALA A 56 -7.73 12.83 -22.71
C ALA A 56 -6.32 12.54 -23.23
N VAL A 57 -5.32 12.74 -22.37
CA VAL A 57 -3.93 12.37 -22.66
C VAL A 57 -3.87 10.85 -22.69
N PRO A 58 -3.43 10.21 -23.80
CA PRO A 58 -3.35 8.76 -23.85
C PRO A 58 -2.37 8.25 -22.79
N SER A 59 -2.71 7.17 -22.11
CA SER A 59 -1.90 6.61 -21.01
C SER A 59 -0.47 6.29 -21.44
N SER A 60 -0.25 5.93 -22.70
CA SER A 60 1.07 5.71 -23.30
C SER A 60 1.93 6.98 -23.44
N SER A 61 1.32 8.16 -23.46
CA SER A 61 2.02 9.46 -23.46
C SER A 61 2.20 10.04 -22.06
N ILE A 62 1.58 9.43 -21.05
CA ILE A 62 1.85 9.75 -19.66
C ILE A 62 3.22 9.18 -19.32
N SER A 63 4.24 10.03 -19.38
CA SER A 63 5.55 9.74 -18.84
C SER A 63 5.41 9.37 -17.36
N LEU A 64 5.41 8.06 -17.06
CA LEU A 64 5.63 7.53 -15.70
C LEU A 64 6.97 8.01 -15.12
N MET A 65 7.87 8.47 -15.97
CA MET A 65 9.16 9.07 -15.63
C MET A 65 9.04 10.46 -14.97
N GLY A 66 7.81 10.98 -14.82
CA GLY A 66 7.50 12.24 -14.16
C GLY A 66 7.04 12.11 -12.71
N SER A 67 7.00 10.90 -12.13
CA SER A 67 6.92 10.76 -10.66
C SER A 67 8.29 11.04 -10.06
N GLY A 68 8.86 12.21 -10.36
CA GLY A 68 9.94 12.76 -9.57
C GLY A 68 9.40 12.82 -8.14
N HIS A 69 10.00 12.05 -7.24
CA HIS A 69 9.64 12.09 -5.83
C HIS A 69 9.54 13.56 -5.42
N SER A 70 8.32 14.01 -5.08
CA SER A 70 8.11 15.38 -4.63
C SER A 70 9.16 15.66 -3.57
N ALA A 71 9.89 16.78 -3.67
CA ALA A 71 10.93 17.13 -2.71
C ALA A 71 10.43 17.01 -1.25
N GLY A 72 9.13 17.23 -1.04
CA GLY A 72 8.46 16.98 0.24
C GLY A 72 8.44 15.52 0.68
N MET A 73 8.23 14.56 -0.23
CA MET A 73 8.28 13.13 0.08
C MET A 73 9.69 12.71 0.52
N ILE A 74 10.73 13.19 -0.17
CA ILE A 74 12.14 12.92 0.21
C ILE A 74 12.46 13.57 1.56
N ALA A 75 12.05 14.81 1.78
CA ALA A 75 12.26 15.49 3.06
C ALA A 75 11.55 14.77 4.22
N LEU A 76 10.32 14.32 4.01
CA LEU A 76 9.57 13.59 5.04
C LEU A 76 10.21 12.23 5.35
N THR A 77 10.60 11.45 4.34
CA THR A 77 11.23 10.14 4.57
C THR A 77 12.58 10.27 5.26
N THR A 78 13.38 11.28 4.91
CA THR A 78 14.67 11.54 5.58
C THR A 78 14.49 11.96 7.03
N ILE A 79 13.59 12.91 7.33
CA ILE A 79 13.28 13.33 8.71
C ILE A 79 12.77 12.15 9.54
N LEU A 80 11.79 11.39 9.03
CA LEU A 80 11.23 10.24 9.74
C LEU A 80 12.30 9.15 9.98
N SER A 81 13.16 8.89 9.00
CA SER A 81 14.25 7.93 9.14
C SER A 81 15.25 8.35 10.22
N ILE A 82 15.65 9.63 10.27
CA ILE A 82 16.58 10.15 11.28
C ILE A 82 15.95 10.09 12.67
N LEU A 83 14.71 10.57 12.83
CA LEU A 83 14.01 10.54 14.12
C LEU A 83 13.85 9.11 14.64
N PHE A 84 13.50 8.16 13.77
CA PHE A 84 13.38 6.76 14.13
C PHE A 84 14.72 6.15 14.59
N ALA A 85 15.82 6.46 13.89
CA ALA A 85 17.15 6.02 14.29
C ALA A 85 17.56 6.57 15.67
N ILE A 86 17.26 7.84 15.95
CA ILE A 86 17.52 8.48 17.25
C ILE A 86 16.71 7.79 18.35
N LEU A 87 15.41 7.51 18.11
CA LEU A 87 14.56 6.81 19.06
C LEU A 87 15.09 5.40 19.37
N LEU A 88 15.51 4.65 18.35
CA LEU A 88 16.10 3.31 18.54
C LEU A 88 17.42 3.38 19.32
N ALA A 89 18.30 4.33 19.00
CA ALA A 89 19.54 4.52 19.72
C ALA A 89 19.30 4.86 21.20
N GLY A 90 18.33 5.74 21.48
CA GLY A 90 17.90 6.07 22.84
C GLY A 90 17.35 4.84 23.58
N LEU A 91 16.51 4.04 22.94
CA LEU A 91 15.98 2.80 23.51
C LEU A 91 17.11 1.83 23.87
N VAL A 92 18.07 1.62 22.95
CA VAL A 92 19.24 0.76 23.20
C VAL A 92 20.08 1.30 24.34
N ALA A 93 20.36 2.60 24.38
CA ALA A 93 21.11 3.22 25.48
C ALA A 93 20.40 3.05 26.82
N MET A 94 19.08 3.24 26.88
CA MET A 94 18.28 3.01 28.09
C MET A 94 18.27 1.54 28.52
N LEU A 95 18.27 0.59 27.59
CA LEU A 95 18.38 -0.84 27.92
C LEU A 95 19.76 -1.19 28.47
N LEU A 96 20.83 -0.66 27.88
CA LEU A 96 22.20 -0.91 28.34
C LEU A 96 22.47 -0.24 29.69
N TRP A 97 22.12 1.04 29.84
CA TRP A 97 22.36 1.82 31.05
C TRP A 97 21.37 1.47 32.18
N GLY A 98 20.12 1.19 31.83
CA GLY A 98 19.10 0.71 32.76
C GLY A 98 19.47 -0.65 33.34
N SER A 99 20.12 -1.51 32.56
CA SER A 99 20.68 -2.77 33.05
C SER A 99 21.83 -2.56 34.06
N ASP A 100 22.64 -1.52 33.91
CA ASP A 100 23.72 -1.18 34.86
C ASP A 100 23.21 -0.49 36.14
N SER A 101 22.08 0.24 36.08
CA SER A 101 21.44 0.82 37.27
C SER A 101 20.69 -0.19 38.15
N GLY A 102 20.55 -1.43 37.67
CA GLY A 102 20.08 -2.59 38.41
C GLY A 102 21.21 -3.37 39.04
N GLY A 103 22.02 -2.72 39.87
CA GLY A 103 22.94 -3.39 40.78
C GLY A 103 22.20 -4.19 41.84
N VAL A 104 21.68 -5.37 41.48
CA VAL A 104 21.67 -6.50 42.41
C VAL A 104 22.98 -7.23 42.21
N SER A 105 23.90 -7.01 43.14
CA SER A 105 25.20 -7.63 43.19
C SER A 105 25.13 -9.16 43.14
N SER A 106 26.17 -9.71 42.52
CA SER A 106 26.95 -10.89 42.93
C SER A 106 26.84 -12.17 42.09
N THR A 107 27.99 -12.44 41.44
CA THR A 107 28.64 -13.74 41.23
C THR A 107 28.08 -14.68 40.17
N PHE A 108 28.40 -14.40 38.90
CA PHE A 108 28.76 -15.49 37.98
C PHE A 108 30.22 -15.87 38.23
N SER A 109 30.45 -16.56 39.36
CA SER A 109 31.69 -17.30 39.55
C SER A 109 31.75 -18.37 38.45
N LYS A 110 32.86 -18.36 37.71
CA LYS A 110 33.54 -19.50 37.04
C LYS A 110 32.71 -20.80 37.06
N PRO A 111 32.44 -21.47 35.92
CA PRO A 111 31.73 -22.75 35.95
C PRO A 111 32.52 -23.70 36.85
N GLU A 112 32.00 -23.91 38.07
CA GLU A 112 32.56 -24.85 39.01
C GLU A 112 32.33 -26.22 38.37
N ALA A 113 33.43 -26.96 38.18
CA ALA A 113 33.37 -28.29 37.65
C ALA A 113 32.40 -29.09 38.53
N VAL A 114 31.25 -29.46 37.97
CA VAL A 114 30.26 -30.29 38.64
C VAL A 114 30.96 -31.57 39.06
N THR A 115 31.29 -31.68 40.35
CA THR A 115 31.76 -32.93 40.92
C THR A 115 30.60 -33.90 40.85
N VAL A 116 30.69 -34.84 39.92
CA VAL A 116 29.74 -35.95 39.74
C VAL A 116 29.56 -36.63 41.09
N ARG A 117 28.37 -36.46 41.67
CA ARG A 117 28.00 -37.15 42.91
C ARG A 117 27.92 -38.64 42.60
N ARG A 118 28.86 -39.41 43.15
CA ARG A 118 28.95 -40.86 42.94
C ARG A 118 27.66 -41.52 43.43
N TYR A 119 26.82 -41.96 42.50
CA TYR A 119 25.61 -42.71 42.81
C TYR A 119 26.00 -44.11 43.28
N ASN A 120 25.58 -44.47 44.49
CA ASN A 120 25.67 -45.85 44.98
C ASN A 120 24.50 -46.62 44.37
N THR A 121 24.80 -47.52 43.43
CA THR A 121 23.86 -48.52 42.93
C THR A 121 23.48 -49.45 44.07
N HIS A 122 22.19 -49.49 44.42
CA HIS A 122 21.66 -50.43 45.41
C HIS A 122 21.93 -51.87 44.96
N HIS A 123 22.47 -52.67 45.88
CA HIS A 123 22.81 -54.08 45.73
C HIS A 123 21.75 -54.87 44.94
N VAL A 124 22.17 -55.47 43.83
CA VAL A 124 21.48 -56.62 43.24
C VAL A 124 21.85 -57.82 44.10
N TYR A 125 20.85 -58.53 44.63
CA TYR A 125 21.08 -59.78 45.34
C TYR A 125 21.66 -60.83 44.38
N ASP A 126 22.80 -61.41 44.74
CA ASP A 126 23.33 -62.59 44.07
C ASP A 126 22.37 -63.76 44.25
N GLN A 127 21.92 -64.31 43.12
CA GLN A 127 21.16 -65.53 43.02
C GLN A 127 22.14 -66.72 43.21
N PRO A 128 21.95 -67.62 44.20
CA PRO A 128 22.86 -68.74 44.36
C PRO A 128 22.68 -69.74 43.20
N ALA A 129 23.74 -69.95 42.42
CA ALA A 129 23.82 -71.04 41.46
C ALA A 129 23.81 -72.40 42.19
N ALA A 130 23.11 -73.36 41.60
CA ALA A 130 22.88 -74.71 42.07
C ALA A 130 24.17 -75.43 42.52
N ARG A 131 24.04 -76.26 43.58
CA ARG A 131 25.09 -77.19 44.00
C ARG A 131 25.00 -78.51 43.24
N LEU A 132 26.18 -78.95 42.79
CA LEU A 132 26.62 -80.29 42.36
C LEU A 132 26.13 -80.75 40.98
#